data_AF-A0A3C0ER15-F1
#
_entry.id   AF-A0A3C0ER15-F1
#
_cell.length_a   1.000
_cell.length_b   1.000
_cell.length_c   1.000
_cell.angle_alpha   90.00
_cell.angle_beta   90.00
_cell.angle_gamma   90.00
#
_symmetry.space_group_name_H-M   'P 1'
#
loop_
_entity.id
_entity.type
_entity.pdbx_description
1 polymer ?
#
loop_
_entity_poly.entity_id
_entity_poly.type
_entity_poly.pdbx_seq_one_letter_code
_entity_poly.pdbx_strand_id
1 'polypeptide(L)'
;PKNKQDVGKRLANFALVKDYGKTGIVYHGPVFKSFKQDGDKLVVTFDHVGSGLAARDDQPINEFQIGSAEKTWTDAKATIVGT
;
A
#
# COMPACT_ATOMS: atom_id res chain seq x y z
N PRO A 1 -1.81 -15.03 15.98
CA PRO A 1 -3.06 -14.47 15.42
C PRO A 1 -4.25 -15.45 15.51
N LYS A 2 -5.44 -14.96 15.90
CA LYS A 2 -6.68 -15.77 15.92
C LYS A 2 -7.05 -16.31 14.54
N ASN A 3 -6.82 -15.52 13.50
CA ASN A 3 -7.02 -15.93 12.11
C ASN A 3 -5.73 -16.57 11.54
N LYS A 4 -5.56 -17.87 11.76
CA LYS A 4 -4.41 -18.63 11.22
C LYS A 4 -4.55 -18.95 9.73
N GLN A 5 -5.78 -19.05 9.22
CA GLN A 5 -6.03 -19.40 7.83
C GLN A 5 -5.51 -18.33 6.87
N ASP A 6 -5.79 -17.06 7.12
CA ASP A 6 -5.35 -15.99 6.23
C ASP A 6 -3.85 -15.73 6.27
N VAL A 7 -3.19 -16.13 7.36
CA VAL A 7 -1.72 -16.14 7.41
C VAL A 7 -1.18 -17.26 6.52
N GLY A 8 -1.72 -18.47 6.63
CA GLY A 8 -1.34 -19.61 5.78
C GLY A 8 -1.60 -19.34 4.29
N LYS A 9 -2.74 -18.75 3.94
CA LYS A 9 -3.06 -18.36 2.55
C LYS A 9 -2.06 -17.34 1.99
N ARG A 10 -1.68 -16.32 2.77
CA ARG A 10 -0.67 -15.34 2.34
C ARG A 10 0.67 -16.01 2.04
N LEU A 11 1.11 -16.92 2.91
CA LEU A 11 2.36 -17.65 2.71
C LEU A 11 2.28 -18.61 1.51
N ALA A 12 1.17 -19.32 1.34
CA ALA A 12 0.96 -20.23 0.21
C ALA A 12 0.92 -19.48 -1.13
N ASN A 13 0.23 -18.34 -1.20
CA ASN A 13 0.19 -17.49 -2.40
C ASN A 13 1.60 -17.01 -2.79
N PHE A 14 2.45 -16.73 -1.81
CA PHE A 14 3.84 -16.33 -2.06
C PHE A 14 4.63 -17.44 -2.74
N ALA A 15 4.55 -18.67 -2.21
CA ALA A 15 5.21 -19.83 -2.80
C ALA A 15 4.67 -20.11 -4.21
N LEU A 16 3.34 -20.07 -4.40
CA LEU A 16 2.71 -20.32 -5.70
C LEU A 16 3.23 -19.38 -6.80
N VAL A 17 3.40 -18.09 -6.48
CA VAL A 17 3.91 -17.12 -7.46
C VAL A 17 5.41 -17.24 -7.65
N LYS A 18 6.21 -17.33 -6.57
CA LYS A 18 7.67 -17.30 -6.66
C LYS A 18 8.30 -18.62 -7.10
N ASP A 19 7.78 -19.74 -6.60
CA ASP A 19 8.43 -21.04 -6.75
C ASP A 19 7.73 -21.92 -7.80
N TYR A 20 6.42 -21.74 -7.98
CA TYR A 20 5.59 -22.54 -8.90
C TYR A 20 5.15 -21.79 -10.16
N GLY A 21 5.60 -20.53 -10.34
CA GLY A 21 5.37 -19.73 -11.55
C GLY A 21 3.90 -19.42 -11.83
N LYS A 22 3.02 -19.49 -10.83
CA LYS A 22 1.61 -19.14 -11.00
C LYS A 22 1.46 -17.64 -11.15
N THR A 23 0.72 -17.22 -12.18
CA THR A 23 0.44 -15.81 -12.46
C THR A 23 -0.98 -15.43 -12.03
N GLY A 24 -1.24 -14.12 -11.87
CA GLY A 24 -2.58 -13.61 -11.53
C GLY A 24 -2.99 -13.72 -10.06
N ILE A 25 -2.08 -14.18 -9.17
CA ILE A 25 -2.34 -14.27 -7.73
C ILE A 25 -1.78 -13.03 -7.03
N VAL A 26 -2.61 -12.34 -6.24
CA VAL A 26 -2.15 -11.27 -5.35
C VAL A 26 -1.53 -11.91 -4.10
N TYR A 27 -0.23 -11.69 -3.91
CA TYR A 27 0.57 -12.29 -2.84
C TYR A 27 1.30 -11.25 -1.98
N HIS A 28 1.27 -9.98 -2.40
CA HIS A 28 1.77 -8.83 -1.66
C HIS A 28 0.70 -7.74 -1.60
N GLY A 29 0.74 -6.93 -0.55
CA GLY A 29 0.02 -5.65 -0.52
C GLY A 29 0.86 -4.52 -1.13
N PRO A 30 0.33 -3.29 -1.15
CA PRO A 30 1.03 -2.12 -1.68
C PRO A 30 2.38 -1.92 -0.99
N VAL A 31 3.44 -1.84 -1.79
CA VAL A 31 4.81 -1.58 -1.31
C VAL A 31 5.22 -0.21 -1.80
N PHE A 32 5.76 0.62 -0.91
CA PHE A 32 6.30 1.92 -1.30
C PHE A 32 7.37 1.75 -2.38
N LYS A 33 7.21 2.47 -3.49
CA LYS A 33 8.16 2.48 -4.61
C LYS A 33 8.98 3.75 -4.65
N SER A 34 8.29 4.90 -4.65
CA SER A 34 8.93 6.21 -4.76
C SER A 34 7.96 7.30 -4.34
N PHE A 35 8.49 8.51 -4.13
CA PHE A 35 7.67 9.71 -4.06
C PHE A 35 8.30 10.80 -4.95
N LYS A 36 7.47 11.72 -5.41
CA LYS A 36 7.89 12.92 -6.14
C LYS A 36 7.16 14.13 -5.58
N GLN A 37 7.88 15.23 -5.43
CA GLN A 37 7.26 16.53 -5.18
C GLN A 37 6.78 17.13 -6.50
N ASP A 38 5.50 17.47 -6.54
CA ASP A 38 4.85 18.15 -7.66
C ASP A 38 4.17 19.41 -7.14
N GLY A 39 4.88 20.54 -7.20
CA GLY A 39 4.45 21.81 -6.63
C GLY A 39 4.19 21.72 -5.13
N ASP A 40 2.93 21.86 -4.76
CA ASP A 40 2.40 21.83 -3.39
C ASP A 40 1.96 20.43 -2.93
N LYS A 41 2.20 19.39 -3.75
CA LYS A 41 1.77 18.01 -3.48
C LYS A 41 2.93 17.04 -3.49
N LEU A 42 2.75 15.93 -2.75
CA LEU A 42 3.62 14.78 -2.79
C LEU A 42 2.86 13.62 -3.44
N VAL A 43 3.35 13.17 -4.60
CA VAL A 43 2.82 12.00 -5.29
C VAL A 43 3.62 10.79 -4.84
N VAL A 44 2.97 9.88 -4.12
CA VAL A 44 3.57 8.63 -3.63
C VAL A 44 3.13 7.48 -4.53
N THR A 45 4.10 6.75 -5.08
CA THR A 45 3.86 5.59 -5.94
C THR A 45 4.07 4.31 -5.14
N PHE A 46 3.15 3.38 -5.29
CA PHE A 46 3.23 2.05 -4.69
C PHE A 46 3.32 0.99 -5.81
N ASP A 47 4.16 -0.01 -5.61
CA ASP A 47 4.14 -1.26 -6.37
C ASP A 47 3.20 -2.27 -5.68
N HIS A 48 2.91 -3.39 -6.36
CA HIS A 48 2.08 -4.49 -5.82
C HIS A 48 0.70 -4.05 -5.30
N VAL A 49 0.05 -3.10 -5.99
CA VAL A 49 -1.28 -2.60 -5.60
C VAL A 49 -2.43 -3.58 -5.87
N GLY A 50 -2.19 -4.68 -6.59
CA GLY A 50 -3.20 -5.70 -6.86
C GLY A 50 -4.38 -5.13 -7.65
N SER A 51 -5.55 -5.07 -7.01
CA SER A 51 -6.78 -4.49 -7.60
C SER A 51 -6.90 -2.96 -7.44
N GLY A 52 -5.85 -2.31 -6.91
CA GLY A 52 -5.82 -0.86 -6.67
C GLY A 52 -5.78 -0.52 -5.18
N LEU A 53 -5.67 0.78 -4.90
CA LEU A 53 -5.72 1.32 -3.54
C LEU A 53 -7.16 1.71 -3.20
N ALA A 54 -7.57 1.46 -1.96
CA ALA A 54 -8.89 1.84 -1.45
C ALA A 54 -8.80 2.26 0.02
N ALA A 55 -9.63 3.23 0.41
CA ALA A 55 -9.93 3.46 1.82
C ALA A 55 -10.82 2.30 2.32
N ARG A 56 -10.57 1.82 3.53
CA ARG A 56 -11.29 0.66 4.08
C ARG A 56 -12.76 0.97 4.39
N ASP A 57 -13.07 2.23 4.62
CA ASP A 57 -14.33 2.75 5.14
C ASP A 57 -14.99 3.77 4.19
N ASP A 58 -14.50 3.87 2.95
CA ASP A 58 -14.93 4.85 1.95
C ASP A 58 -14.83 6.33 2.41
N GLN A 59 -14.09 6.61 3.48
CA GLN A 59 -13.85 7.97 3.97
C GLN A 59 -12.60 8.59 3.34
N PRO A 60 -12.48 9.93 3.37
CA PRO A 60 -11.25 10.60 3.00
C PRO A 60 -10.06 10.08 3.81
N ILE A 61 -8.96 9.78 3.14
CA ILE A 61 -7.74 9.29 3.80
C ILE A 61 -7.15 10.44 4.63
N ASN A 62 -7.21 10.30 5.95
CA ASN A 62 -6.80 11.30 6.94
C ASN A 62 -5.69 10.79 7.89
N GLU A 63 -5.18 9.58 7.68
CA GLU A 63 -4.12 8.98 8.52
C GLU A 63 -2.70 9.27 8.00
N PHE A 64 -2.54 10.18 7.04
CA PHE A 64 -1.23 10.57 6.52
C PHE A 64 -0.68 11.78 7.26
N GLN A 65 0.62 11.75 7.54
CA GLN A 65 1.35 12.84 8.15
C GLN A 65 2.67 13.08 7.41
N ILE A 66 3.05 14.35 7.27
CA ILE A 66 4.33 14.75 6.70
C ILE A 66 5.25 15.13 7.86
N GLY A 67 6.38 14.43 7.97
CA GLY A 67 7.40 14.66 8.97
C GLY A 67 8.53 15.55 8.44
N SER A 68 9.01 16.48 9.27
CA SER A 68 10.25 17.23 9.03
C SER A 68 11.46 16.50 9.62
N ALA A 69 12.67 16.92 9.22
CA ALA A 69 13.92 16.42 9.83
C ALA A 69 13.99 16.68 11.36
N GLU A 70 13.22 17.65 11.85
CA GLU A 70 13.14 18.03 13.27
C GLU A 70 12.10 17.21 14.05
N LYS A 71 11.55 16.15 13.44
CA LYS A 71 10.51 15.28 14.02
C LYS A 71 9.20 16.00 14.34
N THR A 72 8.92 17.11 13.66
CA THR A 72 7.59 17.73 13.68
C THR A 72 6.70 17.09 12.62
N TRP A 73 5.45 16.81 12.96
CA TRP A 73 4.49 16.14 12.09
C TRP A 73 3.34 17.08 11.78
N THR A 74 2.90 17.10 10.52
CA THR A 74 1.73 17.86 10.09
C THR A 74 0.78 16.92 9.36
N ASP A 75 -0.51 16.99 9.71
CA ASP A 75 -1.53 16.16 9.09
C ASP A 75 -1.67 16.50 7.61
N ALA A 76 -1.74 15.45 6.78
CA ALA A 76 -1.84 15.56 5.34
C ALA A 76 -3.14 14.90 4.86
N LYS A 77 -3.81 15.59 3.94
CA LYS A 77 -4.95 15.01 3.21
C LYS A 77 -4.38 14.21 2.05
N ALA A 78 -4.74 12.93 1.97
CA ALA A 78 -4.33 12.06 0.88
C ALA A 78 -5.52 11.72 -0.02
N THR A 79 -5.26 11.60 -1.32
CA THR A 79 -6.23 11.17 -2.33
C THR A 79 -5.59 10.10 -3.18
N ILE A 80 -6.32 9.04 -3.50
CA ILE A 80 -5.86 8.01 -4.43
C ILE A 80 -5.99 8.55 -5.84
N VAL A 81 -4.87 8.55 -6.58
CA VAL A 81 -4.80 9.01 -7.97
C VAL A 81 -4.22 7.89 -8.81
N GLY A 82 -4.97 7.43 -9.81
CA GLY A 82 -4.65 6.25 -10.60
C GLY A 82 -5.30 4.98 -10.04
N THR A 83 -5.82 4.16 -10.94
CA THR A 83 -6.41 2.84 -10.69
C THR A 83 -5.34 1.75 -10.66
#